data_AF-A0A842K782-F1
#
_entry.id   AF-A0A842K782-F1
#
_cell.length_a   1.000
_cell.length_b   1.000
_cell.length_c   1.000
_cell.angle_alpha   90.00
_cell.angle_beta   90.00
_cell.angle_gamma   90.00
#
_symmetry.space_group_name_H-M   'P 1'
#
loop_
_entity.id
_entity.type
_entity.pdbx_description
1 polymer ?
#
loop_
_entity_poly.entity_id
_entity_poly.type
_entity_poly.pdbx_seq_one_letter_code
_entity_poly.pdbx_strand_id
1 'polypeptide(L)'
;MTITDSRHEMYVERRPAAADRTGSAAALHRVERATAAAAAGRALVLADPVRGETNLVLAAELASTELLAFMIRHTSGFVKVTVSVPDCERLQLPPMWPLAGHAPRCNLAVSVDAVEGVGTGISAADRAHTIRTIADPATVAFDLARPGHVVPVIAHDPSPSVLGIPSAYGAPDAVVDLMRAAGLRPLGALCELVSPADETVMADETEGVAFARRHSLAHLSILDVAATVGRGSQVLEYGEECDRRHHDPCDSGDDAQQRPQ
;
A
#
# COMPACT_ATOMS: atom_id res chain seq x y z
N MET A 1 -29.96 -48.67 -19.06
CA MET A 1 -30.25 -48.69 -17.61
C MET A 1 -29.95 -47.30 -17.09
N THR A 2 -30.98 -46.65 -16.56
CA THR A 2 -31.15 -45.19 -16.49
C THR A 2 -31.06 -44.76 -15.01
N ILE A 3 -30.33 -43.67 -14.71
CA ILE A 3 -30.55 -42.58 -13.68
C ILE A 3 -30.83 -43.05 -12.21
N THR A 4 -30.21 -42.57 -11.11
CA THR A 4 -29.98 -41.22 -10.51
C THR A 4 -29.08 -41.44 -9.27
N ASP A 5 -28.03 -40.66 -9.01
CA ASP A 5 -27.96 -39.48 -8.12
C ASP A 5 -28.80 -39.54 -6.82
N SER A 6 -28.12 -39.42 -5.67
CA SER A 6 -28.47 -38.49 -4.56
C SER A 6 -27.79 -38.89 -3.24
N ARG A 7 -26.92 -38.02 -2.74
CA ARG A 7 -26.95 -37.50 -1.36
C ARG A 7 -25.97 -36.32 -1.24
N HIS A 8 -26.52 -35.16 -1.57
CA HIS A 8 -26.08 -33.87 -1.07
C HIS A 8 -26.05 -33.89 0.48
N GLU A 9 -24.88 -33.76 1.09
CA GLU A 9 -24.79 -33.20 2.44
C GLU A 9 -24.71 -31.68 2.32
N MET A 10 -25.80 -31.05 2.75
CA MET A 10 -25.99 -29.62 2.85
C MET A 10 -24.93 -29.02 3.78
N TYR A 11 -24.04 -28.19 3.22
CA TYR A 11 -23.28 -27.21 3.99
C TYR A 11 -24.28 -26.18 4.53
N VAL A 12 -24.69 -26.34 5.79
CA VAL A 12 -25.48 -25.31 6.47
C VAL A 12 -24.54 -24.12 6.71
N GLU A 13 -24.72 -23.06 5.93
CA GLU A 13 -24.14 -21.75 6.20
C GLU A 13 -24.49 -21.33 7.64
N ARG A 14 -23.52 -21.41 8.54
CA ARG A 14 -23.62 -20.74 9.83
C ARG A 14 -23.52 -19.24 9.57
N ARG A 15 -24.64 -18.52 9.69
CA ARG A 15 -24.63 -17.06 9.92
C ARG A 15 -23.63 -16.73 11.03
N PRO A 16 -22.66 -15.83 10.83
CA PRO A 16 -21.75 -15.48 11.91
C PRO A 16 -22.54 -14.81 13.04
N ALA A 17 -22.29 -15.32 14.25
CA ALA A 17 -22.96 -14.92 15.48
C ALA A 17 -22.62 -13.47 15.87
N ALA A 18 -23.46 -12.86 16.69
CA ALA A 18 -23.45 -11.45 17.07
C ALA A 18 -22.10 -10.85 17.55
N ALA A 19 -21.11 -11.66 17.92
CA ALA A 19 -19.76 -11.25 18.30
C ALA A 19 -18.93 -10.69 17.11
N ASP A 20 -19.19 -11.16 15.89
CA ASP A 20 -18.53 -10.69 14.66
C ASP A 20 -18.96 -9.25 14.30
N ARG A 21 -20.19 -8.88 14.65
CA ARG A 21 -20.75 -7.53 14.39
C ARG A 21 -20.14 -6.46 15.28
N THR A 22 -19.82 -6.77 16.54
CA THR A 22 -19.19 -5.83 17.48
C THR A 22 -17.72 -5.57 17.14
N GLY A 23 -16.97 -6.60 16.72
CA GLY A 23 -15.60 -6.43 16.23
C GLY A 23 -15.55 -5.60 14.96
N SER A 24 -16.48 -5.85 14.03
CA SER A 24 -16.66 -5.10 12.79
C SER A 24 -17.01 -3.61 13.03
N ALA A 25 -17.93 -3.32 13.96
CA ALA A 25 -18.30 -1.93 14.27
C ALA A 25 -17.16 -1.13 14.92
N ALA A 26 -16.39 -1.77 15.81
CA ALA A 26 -15.23 -1.12 16.43
C ALA A 26 -14.10 -0.86 15.42
N ALA A 27 -13.86 -1.80 14.50
CA ALA A 27 -12.91 -1.63 13.41
C ALA A 27 -13.31 -0.47 12.48
N LEU A 28 -14.58 -0.42 12.06
CA LEU A 28 -15.12 0.67 11.25
C LEU A 28 -14.91 2.03 11.94
N HIS A 29 -15.23 2.14 13.23
CA HIS A 29 -15.02 3.37 13.98
C HIS A 29 -13.55 3.80 14.06
N ARG A 30 -12.62 2.84 14.22
CA ARG A 30 -11.18 3.14 14.16
C ARG A 30 -10.76 3.66 12.79
N VAL A 31 -11.23 3.03 11.72
CA VAL A 31 -10.97 3.46 10.34
C VAL A 31 -11.54 4.85 10.08
N GLU A 32 -12.79 5.14 10.44
CA GLU A 32 -13.42 6.47 10.30
C GLU A 32 -12.64 7.56 11.04
N ARG A 33 -12.17 7.27 12.26
CA ARG A 33 -11.33 8.22 13.01
C ARG A 33 -9.97 8.43 12.36
N ALA A 34 -9.38 7.39 11.79
CA ALA A 34 -8.10 7.46 11.11
C ALA A 34 -8.19 8.21 9.77
N THR A 35 -9.23 7.97 8.97
CA THR A 35 -9.46 8.70 7.70
C THR A 35 -9.72 10.17 7.96
N ALA A 36 -10.55 10.51 8.95
CA ALA A 36 -10.79 11.89 9.35
C ALA A 36 -9.51 12.58 9.90
N ALA A 37 -8.63 11.83 10.56
CA ALA A 37 -7.33 12.35 10.99
C ALA A 37 -6.39 12.61 9.81
N ALA A 38 -6.29 11.66 8.88
CA ALA A 38 -5.48 11.80 7.68
C ALA A 38 -5.92 12.99 6.83
N ALA A 39 -7.23 13.12 6.57
CA ALA A 39 -7.81 14.24 5.82
C ALA A 39 -7.57 15.61 6.49
N ALA A 40 -7.43 15.63 7.82
CA ALA A 40 -7.06 16.82 8.58
C ALA A 40 -5.54 17.06 8.65
N GLY A 41 -4.72 16.33 7.88
CA GLY A 41 -3.27 16.45 7.89
C GLY A 41 -2.62 16.00 9.19
N ARG A 42 -3.20 15.04 9.91
CA ARG A 42 -2.65 14.51 11.16
C ARG A 42 -1.99 13.16 10.96
N ALA A 43 -0.92 12.91 11.73
CA ALA A 43 -0.31 11.60 11.81
C ALA A 43 -1.24 10.55 12.45
N LEU A 44 -1.02 9.30 12.10
CA LEU A 44 -1.74 8.15 12.66
C LEU A 44 -0.80 6.97 12.92
N VAL A 45 -1.22 6.09 13.81
CA VAL A 45 -0.49 4.89 14.23
C VAL A 45 -1.14 3.67 13.60
N LEU A 46 -0.38 2.90 12.81
CA LEU A 46 -0.85 1.72 12.10
C LEU A 46 -0.08 0.47 12.55
N ALA A 47 -0.75 -0.45 13.22
CA ALA A 47 -0.17 -1.72 13.64
C ALA A 47 -0.23 -2.78 12.53
N ASP A 48 0.89 -3.48 12.32
CA ASP A 48 0.99 -4.68 11.50
C ASP A 48 1.27 -5.89 12.43
N PRO A 49 0.22 -6.61 12.89
CA PRO A 49 0.39 -7.73 13.80
C PRO A 49 1.06 -8.93 13.15
N VAL A 50 1.10 -9.01 11.81
CA VAL A 50 1.80 -10.09 11.09
C VAL A 50 3.30 -9.90 11.19
N ARG A 51 3.76 -8.63 11.17
CA ARG A 51 5.18 -8.28 11.34
C ARG A 51 5.59 -8.02 12.79
N GLY A 52 4.61 -7.79 13.68
CA GLY A 52 4.87 -7.38 15.06
C GLY A 52 5.43 -5.96 15.15
N GLU A 53 5.12 -5.11 14.16
CA GLU A 53 5.64 -3.75 14.03
C GLU A 53 4.49 -2.74 14.03
N THR A 54 4.72 -1.58 14.63
CA THR A 54 3.82 -0.43 14.53
C THR A 54 4.47 0.68 13.71
N ASN A 55 3.70 1.31 12.83
CA ASN A 55 4.15 2.38 11.95
C ASN A 55 3.51 3.72 12.34
N LEU A 56 4.28 4.81 12.22
CA LEU A 56 3.69 6.13 12.02
C LEU A 56 3.41 6.34 10.54
N VAL A 57 2.25 6.91 10.24
CA VAL A 57 1.77 7.16 8.89
C VAL A 57 1.34 8.61 8.74
N LEU A 58 1.67 9.20 7.59
CA LEU A 58 1.25 10.54 7.13
C LEU A 58 0.62 10.41 5.75
N ALA A 59 -0.37 11.24 5.44
CA ALA A 59 -0.78 11.45 4.04
C ALA A 59 0.35 12.15 3.28
N ALA A 60 0.79 11.61 2.15
CA ALA A 60 1.99 12.10 1.47
C ALA A 60 1.81 13.54 0.97
N GLU A 61 0.64 13.87 0.40
CA GLU A 61 0.34 15.22 -0.08
C GLU A 61 0.26 16.28 1.04
N LEU A 62 -0.01 15.84 2.29
CA LEU A 62 -0.12 16.71 3.47
C LEU A 62 1.09 16.61 4.41
N ALA A 63 2.18 15.95 3.98
CA ALA A 63 3.36 15.77 4.82
C ALA A 63 4.00 17.13 5.12
N SER A 64 3.91 17.63 6.35
CA SER A 64 4.56 18.88 6.79
C SER A 64 5.95 18.64 7.36
N THR A 65 6.76 19.69 7.46
CA THR A 65 8.08 19.65 8.13
C THR A 65 7.96 19.18 9.58
N GLU A 66 6.96 19.67 10.31
CA GLU A 66 6.72 19.34 11.73
C GLU A 66 6.30 17.89 11.89
N LEU A 67 5.40 17.41 11.02
CA LEU A 67 4.97 16.01 11.02
C LEU A 67 6.11 15.06 10.70
N LEU A 68 6.95 15.44 9.74
CA LEU A 68 8.09 14.60 9.39
C LEU A 68 9.16 14.62 10.46
N ALA A 69 9.45 15.79 11.06
CA ALA A 69 10.33 15.89 12.23
C ALA A 69 9.83 15.02 13.38
N PHE A 70 8.51 15.02 13.62
CA PHE A 70 7.87 14.15 14.59
C PHE A 70 8.04 12.66 14.25
N MET A 71 7.79 12.26 13.01
CA MET A 71 8.03 10.89 12.53
C MET A 71 9.48 10.48 12.80
N ILE A 72 10.45 11.25 12.28
CA ILE A 72 11.89 10.97 12.42
C ILE A 72 12.31 10.82 13.89
N ARG A 73 11.76 11.64 14.79
CA ARG A 73 12.11 11.61 16.21
C ARG A 73 11.67 10.31 16.91
N HIS A 74 10.65 9.63 16.41
CA HIS A 74 9.99 8.50 17.08
C HIS A 74 10.08 7.19 16.30
N THR A 75 10.67 7.20 15.11
CA THR A 75 10.80 6.02 14.25
C THR A 75 12.25 5.69 13.97
N SER A 76 12.49 4.61 13.22
CA SER A 76 13.82 4.23 12.73
C SER A 76 14.48 5.31 11.84
N GLY A 77 13.71 6.29 11.37
CA GLY A 77 14.15 7.32 10.44
C GLY A 77 14.26 6.84 8.98
N PHE A 78 14.00 5.55 8.71
CA PHE A 78 13.95 4.96 7.37
C PHE A 78 12.60 5.23 6.70
N VAL A 79 12.39 6.49 6.32
CA VAL A 79 11.11 7.00 5.82
C VAL A 79 10.80 6.43 4.44
N LYS A 80 9.67 5.73 4.35
CA LYS A 80 9.16 5.19 3.09
C LYS A 80 7.93 5.96 2.62
N VAL A 81 7.70 5.99 1.31
CA VAL A 81 6.48 6.54 0.70
C VAL A 81 5.85 5.51 -0.21
N THR A 82 4.56 5.22 0.00
CA THR A 82 3.86 4.27 -0.86
C THR A 82 3.70 4.85 -2.26
N VAL A 83 4.02 4.04 -3.27
CA VAL A 83 3.82 4.35 -4.69
C VAL A 83 3.14 3.17 -5.37
N SER A 84 2.34 3.44 -6.38
CA SER A 84 1.76 2.39 -7.24
C SER A 84 2.74 2.00 -8.35
N VAL A 85 2.49 0.89 -9.06
CA VAL A 85 3.25 0.54 -10.27
C VAL A 85 3.17 1.66 -11.34
N PRO A 86 1.98 2.25 -11.63
CA PRO A 86 1.90 3.42 -12.50
C PRO A 86 2.72 4.64 -12.02
N ASP A 87 2.80 4.88 -10.71
CA ASP A 87 3.66 5.94 -10.18
C ASP A 87 5.14 5.64 -10.44
N CYS A 88 5.56 4.38 -10.26
CA CYS A 88 6.92 3.96 -10.58
C CYS A 88 7.26 4.14 -12.06
N GLU A 89 6.33 3.84 -12.97
CA GLU A 89 6.51 4.05 -14.40
C GLU A 89 6.62 5.54 -14.74
N ARG A 90 5.66 6.35 -14.26
CA ARG A 90 5.62 7.81 -14.48
C ARG A 90 6.89 8.50 -13.95
N LEU A 91 7.29 8.13 -12.75
CA LEU A 91 8.43 8.73 -12.05
C LEU A 91 9.75 8.00 -12.36
N GLN A 92 9.77 6.99 -13.24
CA GLN A 92 10.96 6.19 -13.56
C GLN A 92 11.72 5.74 -12.31
N LEU A 93 11.02 5.03 -11.42
CA LEU A 93 11.55 4.50 -10.16
C LEU A 93 11.86 3.01 -10.31
N PRO A 94 13.06 2.63 -10.77
CA PRO A 94 13.42 1.22 -10.87
C PRO A 94 13.51 0.58 -9.46
N PRO A 95 13.28 -0.75 -9.36
CA PRO A 95 13.54 -1.49 -8.13
C PRO A 95 14.97 -1.26 -7.62
N MET A 96 15.12 -1.17 -6.29
CA MET A 96 16.43 -0.96 -5.65
C MET A 96 17.38 -2.15 -5.88
N TRP A 97 16.84 -3.35 -6.06
CA TRP A 97 17.60 -4.57 -6.32
C TRP A 97 17.04 -5.28 -7.56
N PRO A 98 17.90 -5.86 -8.43
CA PRO A 98 17.42 -6.64 -9.58
C PRO A 98 16.51 -7.78 -9.12
N LEU A 99 15.41 -8.00 -9.83
CA LEU A 99 14.50 -9.13 -9.61
C LEU A 99 15.16 -10.45 -10.07
N ALA A 100 16.26 -10.86 -9.44
CA ALA A 100 16.87 -12.16 -9.64
C ALA A 100 16.21 -13.18 -8.71
N GLY A 101 15.10 -13.76 -9.19
CA GLY A 101 14.81 -15.18 -9.02
C GLY A 101 14.76 -15.81 -7.63
N HIS A 102 14.29 -15.15 -6.55
CA HIS A 102 13.53 -15.75 -5.41
C HIS A 102 13.49 -14.81 -4.17
N ALA A 103 12.87 -13.63 -4.30
CA ALA A 103 12.29 -12.95 -3.14
C ALA A 103 11.23 -11.91 -3.58
N PRO A 104 9.91 -12.17 -3.42
CA PRO A 104 8.88 -11.14 -3.52
C PRO A 104 8.92 -10.13 -2.35
N ARG A 105 10.04 -10.04 -1.60
CA ARG A 105 10.10 -9.40 -0.28
C ARG A 105 10.64 -7.97 -0.29
N CYS A 106 11.32 -7.54 -1.36
CA CYS A 106 11.81 -6.16 -1.47
C CYS A 106 11.00 -5.42 -2.53
N ASN A 107 9.94 -4.77 -2.09
CA ASN A 107 9.10 -3.88 -2.90
C ASN A 107 9.62 -2.44 -2.87
N LEU A 108 10.93 -2.23 -2.67
CA LEU A 108 11.52 -0.90 -2.60
C LEU A 108 12.09 -0.49 -3.95
N ALA A 109 11.82 0.75 -4.35
CA ALA A 109 12.48 1.39 -5.47
C ALA A 109 13.74 2.14 -5.01
N VAL A 110 14.57 2.58 -5.96
CA VAL A 110 15.69 3.47 -5.68
C VAL A 110 15.25 4.69 -4.88
N SER A 111 16.02 5.07 -3.86
CA SER A 111 15.70 6.24 -3.04
C SER A 111 15.84 7.53 -3.85
N VAL A 112 15.09 8.55 -3.45
CA VAL A 112 15.00 9.83 -4.15
C VAL A 112 15.02 11.03 -3.22
N ASP A 113 15.43 12.16 -3.76
CA ASP A 113 15.20 13.51 -3.23
C ASP A 113 14.53 14.35 -4.33
N ALA A 114 13.76 15.38 -3.97
CA ALA A 114 13.37 16.40 -4.93
C ALA A 114 14.62 17.12 -5.47
N VAL A 115 14.59 17.54 -6.73
CA VAL A 115 15.70 18.30 -7.34
C VAL A 115 15.68 19.75 -6.90
N GLU A 116 14.49 20.35 -6.79
CA GLU A 116 14.31 21.73 -6.36
C GLU A 116 13.77 21.80 -4.93
N GLY A 117 13.93 22.97 -4.29
CA GLY A 117 13.34 23.22 -2.97
C GLY A 117 13.97 22.48 -1.79
N VAL A 118 15.10 21.78 -2.00
CA VAL A 118 15.85 21.05 -0.96
C VAL A 118 17.29 21.51 -0.84
N GLY A 119 17.91 21.23 0.31
CA GLY A 119 19.34 21.40 0.54
C GLY A 119 20.10 20.11 0.30
N THR A 120 20.45 19.41 1.38
CA THR A 120 21.16 18.12 1.31
C THR A 120 20.21 16.92 1.15
N GLY A 121 18.90 17.13 1.24
CA GLY A 121 17.88 16.09 1.11
C GLY A 121 17.47 15.44 2.43
N ILE A 122 18.35 15.36 3.43
CA ILE A 122 18.12 14.57 4.66
C ILE A 122 17.26 15.28 5.73
N SER A 123 17.15 16.61 5.66
CA SER A 123 16.43 17.38 6.68
C SER A 123 14.94 16.99 6.72
N ALA A 124 14.26 17.27 7.84
CA ALA A 124 12.82 17.04 7.92
C ALA A 124 12.06 17.91 6.89
N ALA A 125 12.53 19.12 6.61
CA ALA A 125 11.92 19.99 5.61
C ALA A 125 12.13 19.43 4.19
N ASP A 126 13.34 19.01 3.88
CA ASP A 126 13.74 18.48 2.57
C ASP A 126 12.99 17.19 2.26
N ARG A 127 13.00 16.22 3.18
CA ARG A 127 12.27 14.96 3.00
C ARG A 127 10.76 15.20 2.95
N ALA A 128 10.20 16.15 3.70
CA ALA A 128 8.77 16.47 3.61
C ALA A 128 8.43 17.07 2.24
N HIS A 129 9.31 17.93 1.71
CA HIS A 129 9.17 18.45 0.35
C HIS A 129 9.23 17.31 -0.68
N THR A 130 10.24 16.45 -0.62
CA THR A 130 10.36 15.27 -1.49
C THR A 130 9.11 14.37 -1.46
N ILE A 131 8.56 14.10 -0.27
CA ILE A 131 7.32 13.30 -0.12
C ILE A 131 6.15 13.96 -0.86
N ARG A 132 5.97 15.29 -0.70
CA ARG A 132 4.92 16.03 -1.41
C ARG A 132 5.17 16.08 -2.92
N THR A 133 6.42 16.19 -3.36
CA THR A 133 6.80 16.11 -4.78
C THR A 133 6.45 14.76 -5.38
N ILE A 134 6.71 13.63 -4.69
CA ILE A 134 6.28 12.30 -5.16
C ILE A 134 4.75 12.23 -5.30
N ALA A 135 4.02 12.85 -4.37
CA ALA A 135 2.55 12.85 -4.36
C ALA A 135 1.92 13.76 -5.42
N ASP A 136 2.62 14.76 -5.94
CA ASP A 136 2.11 15.68 -6.94
C ASP A 136 1.89 14.95 -8.29
N PRO A 137 0.69 15.02 -8.90
CA PRO A 137 0.41 14.32 -10.15
C PRO A 137 1.12 14.94 -11.36
N ALA A 138 1.57 16.19 -11.26
CA ALA A 138 2.33 16.89 -12.30
C ALA A 138 3.82 16.56 -12.27
N THR A 139 4.32 15.95 -11.19
CA THR A 139 5.74 15.58 -11.07
C THR A 139 6.13 14.55 -12.12
N VAL A 140 7.29 14.79 -12.72
CA VAL A 140 7.93 13.92 -13.71
C VAL A 140 9.24 13.36 -13.16
N ALA A 141 9.79 12.36 -13.85
CA ALA A 141 11.00 11.67 -13.41
C ALA A 141 12.21 12.59 -13.13
N PHE A 142 12.35 13.69 -13.87
CA PHE A 142 13.45 14.66 -13.75
C PHE A 142 13.34 15.60 -12.54
N ASP A 143 12.19 15.65 -11.88
CA ASP A 143 12.00 16.43 -10.65
C ASP A 143 12.57 15.71 -9.42
N LEU A 144 13.03 14.47 -9.60
CA LEU A 144 13.57 13.61 -8.55
C LEU A 144 15.03 13.25 -8.87
N ALA A 145 15.93 13.49 -7.92
CA ALA A 145 17.31 13.02 -7.95
C ALA A 145 17.39 11.57 -7.42
N ARG A 146 18.37 10.80 -7.91
CA ARG A 146 18.64 9.41 -7.51
C ARG A 146 20.15 9.22 -7.32
N PRO A 147 20.64 8.62 -6.21
CA PRO A 147 19.88 8.26 -5.02
C PRO A 147 19.45 9.51 -4.21
N GLY A 148 18.65 9.30 -3.17
CA GLY A 148 18.28 10.33 -2.19
C GLY A 148 17.87 9.74 -0.84
N HIS A 149 17.05 10.47 -0.06
CA HIS A 149 16.80 10.15 1.35
C HIS A 149 15.36 9.76 1.67
N VAL A 150 14.46 9.72 0.67
CA VAL A 150 13.11 9.14 0.78
C VAL A 150 13.05 7.86 -0.04
N VAL A 151 12.48 6.79 0.53
CA VAL A 151 12.46 5.46 -0.10
C VAL A 151 11.07 5.13 -0.64
N PRO A 152 10.83 5.09 -1.96
CA PRO A 152 9.55 4.64 -2.48
C PRO A 152 9.36 3.14 -2.20
N VAL A 153 8.18 2.78 -1.69
CA VAL A 153 7.75 1.40 -1.45
C VAL A 153 6.51 1.10 -2.29
N ILE A 154 6.57 0.05 -3.10
CA ILE A 154 5.52 -0.31 -4.04
C ILE A 154 4.40 -0.99 -3.28
N ALA A 155 3.21 -0.40 -3.34
CA ALA A 155 1.96 -0.99 -2.88
C ALA A 155 1.18 -1.53 -4.09
N HIS A 156 0.38 -2.57 -3.88
CA HIS A 156 -0.45 -3.09 -4.95
C HIS A 156 -1.66 -2.18 -5.16
N ASP A 157 -2.00 -1.95 -6.43
CA ASP A 157 -3.20 -1.24 -6.81
C ASP A 157 -3.85 -1.97 -8.01
N PRO A 158 -5.04 -2.60 -7.86
CA PRO A 158 -5.85 -2.69 -6.64
C PRO A 158 -5.17 -3.49 -5.52
N SER A 159 -5.50 -3.16 -4.26
CA SER A 159 -4.87 -3.77 -3.08
C SER A 159 -5.32 -5.22 -2.87
N PRO A 160 -4.51 -6.07 -2.19
CA PRO A 160 -4.86 -7.47 -1.96
C PRO A 160 -6.12 -7.67 -1.12
N SER A 161 -6.50 -6.68 -0.30
CA SER A 161 -7.75 -6.71 0.47
C SER A 161 -8.97 -6.65 -0.47
N VAL A 162 -8.91 -5.82 -1.51
CA VAL A 162 -9.94 -5.70 -2.56
C VAL A 162 -10.00 -6.96 -3.42
N LEU A 163 -8.84 -7.58 -3.66
CA LEU A 163 -8.73 -8.82 -4.44
C LEU A 163 -9.06 -10.10 -3.63
N GLY A 164 -9.33 -9.98 -2.32
CA GLY A 164 -9.61 -11.13 -1.47
C GLY A 164 -8.39 -12.04 -1.23
N ILE A 165 -7.18 -11.48 -1.21
CA ILE A 165 -5.90 -12.19 -0.97
C ILE A 165 -5.20 -11.65 0.29
N PRO A 166 -5.70 -11.95 1.51
CA PRO A 166 -5.18 -11.35 2.75
C PRO A 166 -3.71 -11.67 3.03
N SER A 167 -3.19 -12.80 2.51
CA SER A 167 -1.80 -13.22 2.72
C SER A 167 -0.77 -12.33 2.05
N ALA A 168 -1.16 -11.51 1.09
CA ALA A 168 -0.30 -10.56 0.40
C ALA A 168 -0.47 -9.11 0.92
N TYR A 169 -1.39 -8.87 1.86
CA TYR A 169 -1.72 -7.55 2.37
C TYR A 169 -0.73 -7.09 3.44
N GLY A 170 -0.03 -5.99 3.21
CA GLY A 170 0.90 -5.39 4.19
C GLY A 170 0.61 -3.93 4.50
N ALA A 171 1.43 -3.34 5.38
CA ALA A 171 1.34 -1.92 5.74
C ALA A 171 1.30 -0.96 4.52
N PRO A 172 2.10 -1.15 3.45
CA PRO A 172 2.00 -0.29 2.26
C PRO A 172 0.60 -0.31 1.62
N ASP A 173 -0.01 -1.49 1.48
CA ASP A 173 -1.35 -1.63 0.90
C ASP A 173 -2.43 -1.01 1.80
N ALA A 174 -2.29 -1.20 3.12
CA ALA A 174 -3.20 -0.60 4.11
C ALA A 174 -3.13 0.93 4.13
N VAL A 175 -1.95 1.51 3.94
CA VAL A 175 -1.79 2.96 3.81
C VAL A 175 -2.50 3.46 2.54
N VAL A 176 -2.32 2.81 1.40
CA VAL A 176 -3.00 3.17 0.14
C VAL A 176 -4.52 3.13 0.30
N ASP A 177 -5.05 2.03 0.84
CA ASP A 177 -6.48 1.85 1.11
C ASP A 177 -7.03 2.94 2.04
N LEU A 178 -6.29 3.27 3.11
CA LEU A 178 -6.68 4.29 4.07
C LEU A 178 -6.71 5.69 3.45
N MET A 179 -5.71 6.06 2.65
CA MET A 179 -5.67 7.37 1.99
C MET A 179 -6.82 7.51 0.99
N ARG A 180 -7.11 6.45 0.23
CA ARG A 180 -8.26 6.41 -0.68
C ARG A 180 -9.58 6.58 0.09
N ALA A 181 -9.75 5.87 1.21
CA ALA A 181 -10.92 6.01 2.08
C ALA A 181 -11.04 7.41 2.73
N ALA A 182 -9.92 8.12 2.89
CA ALA A 182 -9.90 9.50 3.38
C ALA A 182 -10.19 10.55 2.29
N GLY A 183 -10.38 10.14 1.03
CA GLY A 183 -10.57 11.07 -0.10
C GLY A 183 -9.29 11.80 -0.50
N LEU A 184 -8.13 11.24 -0.15
CA LEU A 184 -6.81 11.77 -0.46
C LEU A 184 -6.18 11.02 -1.63
N ARG A 185 -5.06 11.53 -2.15
CA ARG A 185 -4.18 10.81 -3.06
C ARG A 185 -3.77 9.49 -2.41
N PRO A 186 -3.77 8.37 -3.16
CA PRO A 186 -3.47 7.04 -2.63
C PRO A 186 -1.96 6.84 -2.35
N LEU A 187 -1.33 7.82 -1.71
CA LEU A 187 0.07 7.83 -1.32
C LEU A 187 0.19 8.27 0.14
N GLY A 188 0.91 7.51 0.95
CA GLY A 188 1.24 7.87 2.33
C GLY A 188 2.71 7.62 2.64
N ALA A 189 3.26 8.41 3.56
CA ALA A 189 4.57 8.16 4.13
C ALA A 189 4.42 7.29 5.37
N LEU A 190 5.29 6.29 5.54
CA LEU A 190 5.30 5.40 6.71
C LEU A 190 6.72 5.10 7.21
N CYS A 191 6.84 4.90 8.51
CA CYS A 191 8.10 4.51 9.15
C CYS A 191 7.83 3.80 10.49
N GLU A 192 8.58 2.74 10.76
CA GLU A 192 8.43 1.89 11.94
C GLU A 192 8.80 2.64 13.22
N LEU A 193 7.90 2.62 14.21
CA LEU A 193 8.13 3.14 15.54
C LEU A 193 9.21 2.32 16.25
N VAL A 194 10.16 3.02 16.86
CA VAL A 194 11.12 2.43 17.79
C VAL A 194 10.43 2.28 19.14
N SER A 195 10.68 1.17 19.84
CA SER A 195 10.08 0.94 21.16
C SER A 195 10.47 2.05 22.14
N PRO A 196 9.51 2.72 22.80
CA PRO A 196 9.81 3.67 23.87
C PRO A 196 10.33 3.02 25.15
N ALA A 197 10.18 1.70 25.31
CA ALA A 197 10.63 0.95 26.47
C ALA A 197 12.03 0.36 26.28
N ASP A 198 12.37 -0.04 25.05
CA ASP A 198 13.69 -0.52 24.65
C ASP A 198 14.05 0.00 23.24
N GLU A 199 14.84 1.08 23.18
CA GLU A 199 15.21 1.75 21.92
C GLU A 199 16.01 0.87 20.95
N THR A 200 16.40 -0.35 21.34
CA THR A 200 17.10 -1.31 20.48
C THR A 200 16.16 -2.18 19.64
N VAL A 201 14.86 -2.15 19.91
CA VAL A 201 13.83 -2.94 19.20
C VAL A 201 12.69 -2.06 18.68
N MET A 202 11.84 -2.63 17.82
CA MET A 202 10.68 -1.94 17.27
C MET A 202 9.47 -2.05 18.21
N ALA A 203 8.59 -1.05 18.14
CA ALA A 203 7.38 -1.01 18.95
C ALA A 203 6.33 -2.02 18.43
N ASP A 204 5.79 -2.82 19.34
CA ASP A 204 4.67 -3.71 19.07
C ASP A 204 3.33 -2.94 19.05
N GLU A 205 2.21 -3.65 18.88
CA GLU A 205 0.87 -3.05 18.89
C GLU A 205 0.51 -2.41 20.24
N THR A 206 0.92 -3.02 21.36
CA THR A 206 0.60 -2.53 22.70
C THR A 206 1.28 -1.19 22.95
N GLU A 207 2.56 -1.10 22.61
CA GLU A 207 3.33 0.14 22.67
C GLU A 207 2.79 1.18 21.68
N GLY A 208 2.38 0.76 20.48
CA GLY A 208 1.70 1.59 19.49
C GLY A 208 0.44 2.26 20.04
N VAL A 209 -0.43 1.51 20.72
CA VAL A 209 -1.64 2.05 21.37
C VAL A 209 -1.28 3.06 22.47
N ALA A 210 -0.28 2.74 23.30
CA ALA A 210 0.19 3.65 24.35
C ALA A 210 0.76 4.95 23.76
N PHE A 211 1.55 4.84 22.70
CA PHE A 211 2.10 5.96 21.95
C PHE A 211 1.00 6.84 21.36
N ALA A 212 0.02 6.24 20.68
CA ALA A 212 -1.10 6.95 20.10
C ALA A 212 -1.88 7.75 21.15
N ARG A 213 -2.13 7.16 22.33
CA ARG A 213 -2.78 7.86 23.45
C ARG A 213 -1.96 9.04 23.95
N ARG A 214 -0.66 8.85 24.19
CA ARG A 214 0.26 9.89 24.65
C ARG A 214 0.30 11.10 23.72
N HIS A 215 0.27 10.84 22.40
CA HIS A 215 0.37 11.86 21.37
C HIS A 215 -0.98 12.28 20.77
N SER A 216 -2.10 11.79 21.32
CA SER A 216 -3.46 12.07 20.83
C SER A 216 -3.68 11.74 19.34
N LEU A 217 -3.08 10.65 18.87
CA LEU A 217 -3.17 10.16 17.49
C LEU A 217 -4.29 9.13 17.33
N ALA A 218 -4.83 9.04 16.12
CA ALA A 218 -5.66 7.89 15.74
C ALA A 218 -4.79 6.62 15.69
N HIS A 219 -5.35 5.48 16.09
CA HIS A 219 -4.68 4.18 15.97
C HIS A 219 -5.63 3.15 15.37
N LEU A 220 -5.07 2.25 14.57
CA LEU A 220 -5.75 1.10 13.95
C LEU A 220 -4.72 0.04 13.56
N SER A 221 -5.20 -1.13 13.16
CA SER A 221 -4.38 -2.20 12.57
C SER A 221 -4.63 -2.34 11.06
N ILE A 222 -3.72 -2.97 10.33
CA ILE A 222 -3.97 -3.35 8.92
C ILE A 222 -5.22 -4.24 8.78
N LEU A 223 -5.54 -5.02 9.82
CA LEU A 223 -6.73 -5.88 9.81
C LEU A 223 -8.02 -5.06 9.88
N ASP A 224 -8.01 -3.92 10.57
CA ASP A 224 -9.15 -3.00 10.61
C ASP A 224 -9.43 -2.42 9.21
N VAL A 225 -8.37 -2.03 8.50
CA VAL A 225 -8.46 -1.50 7.13
C VAL A 225 -8.97 -2.56 6.17
N ALA A 226 -8.36 -3.74 6.16
CA ALA A 226 -8.75 -4.85 5.29
C ALA A 226 -10.21 -5.25 5.50
N ALA A 227 -10.65 -5.32 6.76
CA ALA A 227 -12.02 -5.66 7.10
C ALA A 227 -13.03 -4.59 6.64
N THR A 228 -12.62 -3.33 6.53
CA THR A 228 -13.52 -2.22 6.20
C THR A 228 -13.58 -1.94 4.69
N VAL A 229 -12.43 -1.96 4.02
CA VAL A 229 -12.32 -1.65 2.58
C VAL A 229 -12.78 -2.80 1.70
N GLY A 230 -12.51 -4.06 2.07
CA GLY A 230 -12.97 -5.24 1.33
C GLY A 230 -14.50 -5.43 1.31
N ARG A 231 -15.26 -4.73 2.17
CA ARG A 231 -16.72 -4.78 2.21
C ARG A 231 -17.41 -3.77 1.30
N GLY A 232 -16.72 -2.73 0.86
CA GLY A 232 -17.27 -1.69 -0.02
C GLY A 232 -17.25 -2.04 -1.51
N SER A 233 -16.44 -3.02 -1.91
CA SER A 233 -16.12 -3.30 -3.32
C SER A 233 -16.88 -4.47 -3.94
N GLN A 234 -17.95 -4.98 -3.31
CA GLN A 234 -18.85 -5.96 -3.96
C GLN A 234 -19.76 -5.31 -5.02
N VAL A 235 -19.19 -4.60 -5.99
CA VAL A 235 -19.81 -4.32 -7.29
C VAL A 235 -18.70 -4.16 -8.33
N LEU A 236 -18.10 -5.26 -8.75
CA LEU A 236 -17.53 -5.37 -10.09
C LEU A 236 -17.93 -6.74 -10.62
N GLU A 237 -19.10 -6.79 -11.28
CA GLU A 237 -19.46 -7.90 -12.14
C GLU A 237 -18.39 -7.99 -13.24
N TYR A 238 -17.52 -9.00 -13.15
CA TYR A 238 -16.75 -9.43 -14.30
C TYR A 238 -17.73 -10.03 -15.31
N GLY A 239 -18.02 -9.29 -16.37
CA GLY A 239 -18.74 -9.82 -17.53
C GLY A 239 -17.98 -11.00 -18.11
N GLU A 240 -18.61 -12.17 -18.08
CA GLU A 240 -18.17 -13.33 -18.84
C GLU A 240 -18.29 -13.01 -20.33
N GLU A 241 -17.17 -12.80 -21.02
CA GLU A 241 -17.10 -13.16 -22.44
C GLU A 241 -15.67 -13.55 -22.81
N CYS A 242 -15.38 -14.84 -22.64
CA CYS A 242 -14.24 -15.48 -23.27
C CYS A 242 -14.75 -16.50 -24.29
N ASP A 243 -14.27 -16.32 -25.51
CA ASP A 243 -14.08 -17.33 -26.55
C ASP A 243 -15.27 -17.72 -27.44
N ARG A 244 -15.33 -17.06 -28.61
CA ARG A 244 -15.18 -17.75 -29.90
C ARG A 244 -15.13 -16.76 -31.06
N ARG A 245 -13.94 -16.60 -31.62
CA ARG A 245 -13.62 -16.34 -33.03
C ARG A 245 -12.23 -15.71 -33.05
N HIS A 246 -11.22 -16.46 -33.48
CA HIS A 246 -10.38 -16.10 -34.62
C HIS A 246 -9.61 -17.35 -35.05
N HIS A 247 -9.97 -17.81 -36.24
CA HIS A 247 -9.24 -18.77 -37.05
C HIS A 247 -7.93 -18.10 -37.48
N ASP A 248 -6.83 -18.85 -37.43
CA ASP A 248 -5.52 -18.38 -37.89
C ASP A 248 -5.53 -18.00 -39.39
N PRO A 249 -4.75 -16.99 -39.80
CA PRO A 249 -4.77 -16.41 -41.13
C PRO A 249 -3.83 -17.14 -42.09
N CYS A 250 -4.33 -17.44 -43.28
CA CYS A 250 -3.48 -17.67 -44.45
C CYS A 250 -2.88 -16.34 -44.94
N ASP A 251 -1.63 -16.44 -45.38
CA ASP A 251 -1.06 -15.78 -46.57
C ASP A 251 -0.46 -14.36 -46.44
N SER A 252 0.87 -14.27 -46.52
CA SER A 252 1.56 -13.54 -47.59
C SER A 252 3.08 -13.50 -47.33
N GLY A 253 3.85 -13.97 -48.32
CA GLY A 253 5.31 -13.87 -48.31
C GLY A 253 5.98 -14.74 -49.36
N ASP A 254 5.58 -14.56 -50.62
CA ASP A 254 6.25 -15.10 -51.81
C ASP A 254 7.70 -14.56 -51.89
N ASP A 255 8.69 -15.45 -51.79
CA ASP A 255 10.06 -15.20 -52.22
C ASP A 255 10.42 -16.26 -53.27
N ALA A 256 10.18 -15.92 -54.54
CA ALA A 256 10.60 -16.69 -55.68
C ALA A 256 11.99 -16.20 -56.12
N GLN A 257 12.99 -17.09 -56.18
CA GLN A 257 13.77 -17.34 -57.40
C GLN A 257 14.86 -18.44 -57.23
N GLN A 258 14.61 -19.55 -57.93
CA GLN A 258 15.52 -20.28 -58.84
C GLN A 258 16.64 -21.20 -58.28
N ARG A 259 16.35 -22.52 -58.35
CA ARG A 259 17.29 -23.65 -58.66
C ARG A 259 17.75 -23.56 -60.15
N PRO A 260 18.54 -24.49 -60.74
CA PRO A 260 19.31 -25.67 -60.26
C PRO A 260 20.80 -25.61 -60.73
N GLN A 261 21.75 -26.53 -60.47
CA GLN A 261 21.80 -27.99 -60.33
C GLN A 261 22.75 -28.41 -59.21
#